data_AF-A0A969WBF4-F1
#
_entry.id   AF-A0A969WBF4-F1
#
_cell.length_a   1.000
_cell.length_b   1.000
_cell.length_c   1.000
_cell.angle_alpha   90.00
_cell.angle_beta   90.00
_cell.angle_gamma   90.00
#
_symmetry.space_group_name_H-M   'P 1'
#
loop_
_entity.id
_entity.type
_entity.pdbx_description
1 polymer ?
#
loop_
_entity_poly.entity_id
_entity_poly.type
_entity_poly.pdbx_seq_one_letter_code
_entity_poly.pdbx_strand_id
1 'polypeptide(L)'
;MKRAGSGFRICLIPLLAVSALASAAAHADGWLDDTYVAPMASYSIADDDRHQKDAWGGTLGAGWKLSNKLEVELVGTYLKYKDNDDTYRCGLLSLANCSYGSDTVAGGGFGANMRLFDSVFGGPFLHADVMKTKDAYYHAGLGWDVPLGHNGFAVRAEALLQAKTDWDIKEPVFNLGLRIPLGPHREPVVHDVPEPVRVVPAPPPPPPPPPPPPPCTMNGTNGVDFSGCKKGDTVVLRGVNFDFDKSSLTVNAKTLLDQVADALTKRPDIKVEVEGHTDSKGSDAYNMKLSDRRAKSVRDYLISKGIAGDRLSSKGYGETMPIADNGTDEGRELNRRVELKVTESSDGAVQVEQEGKATETYGDDETSSAMPAAPAPMAEPAPAAAASGSTVSIDNFAFGPQMLTVAAGTTVTFTNNDASNHIVSFADGQKSPRLALGASWARTFDQPGEYPYSCAIHPSMTGKIVVK
;
A
#
# COMPACT_ATOMS: atom_id res chain seq x y z
N MET A 1 68.82 31.42 -3.57
CA MET A 1 68.40 31.39 -5.00
C MET A 1 68.27 29.95 -5.46
N LYS A 2 67.05 29.47 -5.73
CA LYS A 2 66.69 28.67 -6.93
C LYS A 2 65.20 28.26 -6.90
N ARG A 3 64.44 29.05 -7.67
CA ARG A 3 63.22 28.78 -8.44
C ARG A 3 62.14 27.86 -7.88
N ALA A 4 61.05 28.51 -7.49
CA ALA A 4 59.68 28.02 -7.70
C ALA A 4 59.40 27.76 -9.19
N GLY A 5 58.64 26.71 -9.50
CA GLY A 5 58.03 26.52 -10.80
C GLY A 5 57.58 25.09 -11.12
N SER A 6 56.26 24.90 -11.15
CA SER A 6 55.50 23.91 -11.93
C SER A 6 55.57 22.43 -11.48
N GLY A 7 54.49 21.67 -11.36
CA GLY A 7 53.15 21.86 -11.90
C GLY A 7 52.10 21.19 -11.04
N PHE A 8 51.22 22.02 -10.51
CA PHE A 8 49.90 21.66 -10.01
C PHE A 8 49.08 21.17 -11.21
N ARG A 9 49.25 19.91 -11.62
CA ARG A 9 48.32 19.26 -12.54
C ARG A 9 47.14 18.79 -11.71
N ILE A 10 46.24 19.72 -11.41
CA ILE A 10 44.86 19.40 -11.09
C ILE A 10 44.39 18.48 -12.20
N CYS A 11 44.08 17.23 -11.83
CA CYS A 11 43.32 16.35 -12.68
C CYS A 11 41.96 17.04 -12.85
N LEU A 12 41.82 17.82 -13.92
CA LEU A 12 40.59 18.51 -14.34
C LEU A 12 39.62 17.53 -15.00
N ILE A 13 40.03 16.28 -15.19
CA ILE A 13 39.27 15.23 -15.88
C ILE A 13 38.06 14.70 -15.07
N PRO A 14 38.08 14.52 -13.73
CA PRO A 14 36.88 14.15 -13.00
C PRO A 14 35.89 15.30 -12.84
N LEU A 15 36.37 16.56 -12.75
CA LEU A 15 35.49 17.73 -12.79
C LEU A 15 34.86 17.90 -14.18
N LEU A 16 35.62 17.60 -15.25
CA LEU A 16 35.13 17.57 -16.62
C LEU A 16 34.25 16.37 -16.92
N ALA A 17 34.39 15.23 -16.26
CA ALA A 17 33.49 14.08 -16.42
C ALA A 17 32.16 14.31 -15.69
N VAL A 18 32.20 14.85 -14.46
CA VAL A 18 31.00 15.29 -13.75
C VAL A 18 30.34 16.46 -14.47
N SER A 19 31.11 17.40 -15.04
CA SER A 19 30.55 18.51 -15.81
C SER A 19 30.15 18.14 -17.22
N ALA A 20 30.77 17.14 -17.87
CA ALA A 20 30.35 16.65 -19.20
C ALA A 20 29.13 15.73 -19.10
N LEU A 21 28.99 14.95 -18.02
CA LEU A 21 27.73 14.29 -17.68
C LEU A 21 26.66 15.33 -17.28
N ALA A 22 27.01 16.36 -16.51
CA ALA A 22 26.07 17.44 -16.18
C ALA A 22 25.69 18.30 -17.40
N SER A 23 26.59 18.47 -18.38
CA SER A 23 26.35 19.25 -19.59
C SER A 23 25.63 18.44 -20.68
N ALA A 24 25.86 17.12 -20.75
CA ALA A 24 25.02 16.21 -21.52
C ALA A 24 23.62 16.05 -20.87
N ALA A 25 23.54 16.13 -19.54
CA ALA A 25 22.29 16.12 -18.77
C ALA A 25 21.52 17.46 -18.81
N ALA A 26 22.21 18.59 -19.04
CA ALA A 26 21.57 19.90 -19.22
C ALA A 26 20.77 20.02 -20.53
N HIS A 27 20.85 19.00 -21.41
CA HIS A 27 20.14 18.95 -22.69
C HIS A 27 19.10 17.83 -22.79
N ALA A 28 18.88 17.04 -21.74
CA ALA A 28 17.88 15.98 -21.70
C ALA A 28 16.95 16.20 -20.51
N ASP A 29 15.80 16.83 -20.75
CA ASP A 29 14.78 17.08 -19.74
C ASP A 29 14.36 15.77 -19.05
N GLY A 30 14.49 15.70 -17.72
CA GLY A 30 13.86 14.67 -16.86
C GLY A 30 14.75 13.60 -16.23
N TRP A 31 16.08 13.59 -16.44
CA TRP A 31 16.94 12.52 -15.86
C TRP A 31 17.35 12.75 -14.39
N LEU A 32 17.29 13.98 -13.89
CA LEU A 32 17.67 14.31 -12.49
C LEU A 32 16.60 13.94 -11.45
N ASP A 33 15.35 13.76 -11.88
CA ASP A 33 14.19 13.58 -10.99
C ASP A 33 14.27 12.27 -10.16
N ASP A 34 15.02 11.28 -10.64
CA ASP A 34 15.18 9.95 -10.04
C ASP A 34 16.60 9.68 -9.51
N THR A 35 17.34 10.75 -9.18
CA THR A 35 18.74 10.67 -8.74
C THR A 35 18.93 11.04 -7.28
N TYR A 36 19.92 10.40 -6.64
CA TYR A 36 20.29 10.70 -5.27
C TYR A 36 21.80 10.58 -5.05
N VAL A 37 22.28 11.20 -3.97
CA VAL A 37 23.59 10.93 -3.39
C VAL A 37 23.44 10.40 -1.97
N ALA A 38 24.30 9.46 -1.61
CA ALA A 38 24.29 8.78 -0.33
C ALA A 38 25.67 8.86 0.34
N PRO A 39 26.04 10.00 0.96
CA PRO A 39 27.20 10.06 1.83
C PRO A 39 26.94 9.29 3.13
N MET A 40 27.85 8.37 3.46
CA MET A 40 27.76 7.46 4.60
C MET A 40 29.09 7.39 5.34
N ALA A 41 29.01 7.33 6.68
CA ALA A 41 30.12 6.92 7.52
C ALA A 41 30.15 5.38 7.55
N SER A 42 31.34 4.80 7.49
CA SER A 42 31.52 3.36 7.34
C SER A 42 32.42 2.80 8.44
N TYR A 43 32.07 1.62 8.95
CA TYR A 43 32.84 0.91 9.95
C TYR A 43 32.90 -0.58 9.59
N SER A 44 34.10 -1.17 9.60
CA SER A 44 34.31 -2.58 9.32
C SER A 44 34.91 -3.27 10.55
N ILE A 45 34.36 -4.43 10.91
CA ILE A 45 34.92 -5.26 11.98
C ILE A 45 35.88 -6.25 11.32
N ALA A 46 37.16 -6.12 11.65
CA ALA A 46 38.20 -7.01 11.14
C ALA A 46 38.18 -8.33 11.92
N ASP A 47 38.39 -9.45 11.22
CA ASP A 47 38.52 -10.76 11.87
C ASP A 47 39.91 -10.92 12.51
N ASP A 48 39.95 -11.44 13.74
CA ASP A 48 41.13 -11.49 14.62
C ASP A 48 42.28 -12.33 14.01
N ASP A 49 41.97 -13.25 13.10
CA ASP A 49 42.92 -14.19 12.47
C ASP A 49 44.02 -13.50 11.65
N ARG A 50 43.87 -12.21 11.32
CA ARG A 50 44.85 -11.44 10.53
C ARG A 50 45.61 -10.36 11.30
N HIS A 51 45.48 -10.29 12.62
CA HIS A 51 46.09 -9.24 13.47
C HIS A 51 45.71 -7.80 13.06
N GLN A 52 44.63 -7.63 12.31
CA GLN A 52 44.14 -6.33 11.84
C GLN A 52 43.05 -5.85 12.80
N LYS A 53 43.12 -4.59 13.22
CA LYS A 53 42.06 -3.96 14.04
C LYS A 53 40.99 -3.35 13.13
N ASP A 54 39.80 -3.13 13.68
CA ASP A 54 38.65 -2.51 13.01
C ASP A 54 39.01 -1.31 12.12
N ALA A 55 38.26 -1.18 11.03
CA ALA A 55 38.40 -0.07 10.09
C ALA A 55 37.30 0.97 10.25
N TRP A 56 37.65 2.23 10.00
CA TRP A 56 36.69 3.33 9.91
C TRP A 56 36.93 4.13 8.63
N GLY A 57 35.88 4.77 8.13
CA GLY A 57 35.98 5.64 6.98
C GLY A 57 34.61 6.06 6.47
N GLY A 58 34.40 6.04 5.16
CA GLY A 58 33.13 6.44 4.57
C GLY A 58 32.92 5.91 3.16
N THR A 59 31.65 5.84 2.80
CA THR A 59 31.15 5.45 1.49
C THR A 59 30.34 6.59 0.92
N LEU A 60 30.50 6.84 -0.38
CA LEU A 60 29.67 7.77 -1.13
C LEU A 60 29.02 7.01 -2.28
N GLY A 61 27.70 6.97 -2.25
CA GLY A 61 26.87 6.49 -3.34
C GLY A 61 26.34 7.64 -4.19
N ALA A 62 26.28 7.45 -5.51
CA ALA A 62 25.49 8.26 -6.42
C ALA A 62 24.57 7.32 -7.19
N GLY A 63 23.27 7.42 -6.94
CA GLY A 63 22.29 6.44 -7.39
C GLY A 63 21.29 6.99 -8.40
N TRP A 64 20.88 6.10 -9.30
CA TRP A 64 19.81 6.32 -10.27
C TRP A 64 18.74 5.26 -10.07
N LYS A 65 17.52 5.71 -9.83
CA LYS A 65 16.36 4.83 -9.73
C LYS A 65 15.91 4.45 -11.14
N LEU A 66 15.98 3.15 -11.47
CA LEU A 66 15.54 2.63 -12.77
C LEU A 66 14.07 2.21 -12.74
N SER A 67 13.57 1.84 -11.56
CA SER A 67 12.16 1.52 -11.30
C SER A 67 11.84 1.68 -9.81
N ASN A 68 10.60 1.42 -9.40
CA ASN A 68 10.22 1.42 -7.99
C ASN A 68 10.93 0.36 -7.14
N LYS A 69 11.55 -0.66 -7.75
CA LYS A 69 12.25 -1.72 -7.02
C LYS A 69 13.74 -1.81 -7.31
N LEU A 70 14.22 -1.24 -8.41
CA LEU A 70 15.60 -1.39 -8.85
C LEU A 70 16.26 -0.03 -8.96
N GLU A 71 17.42 0.10 -8.32
CA GLU A 71 18.30 1.25 -8.41
C GLU A 71 19.70 0.78 -8.75
N VAL A 72 20.44 1.58 -9.51
CA VAL A 72 21.86 1.37 -9.78
C VAL A 72 22.66 2.48 -9.14
N GLU A 73 23.86 2.18 -8.68
CA GLU A 73 24.66 3.10 -7.88
C GLU A 73 26.12 3.09 -8.32
N LEU A 74 26.70 4.27 -8.51
CA LEU A 74 28.15 4.45 -8.51
C LEU A 74 28.57 4.59 -7.05
N VAL A 75 29.38 3.64 -6.57
CA VAL A 75 29.78 3.58 -5.16
C VAL A 75 31.27 3.86 -5.06
N GLY A 76 31.66 4.65 -4.07
CA GLY A 76 33.04 4.88 -3.72
C GLY A 76 33.26 4.72 -2.23
N THR A 77 34.16 3.83 -1.83
CA THR A 77 34.41 3.53 -0.42
C THR A 77 35.86 3.83 -0.07
N TYR A 78 36.05 4.37 1.14
CA TYR A 78 37.34 4.55 1.79
C TYR A 78 37.25 4.02 3.22
N LEU A 79 38.06 3.01 3.57
CA LEU A 79 38.17 2.44 4.91
C LEU A 79 39.65 2.37 5.31
N LYS A 80 39.98 2.82 6.52
CA LYS A 80 41.32 2.76 7.10
C LYS A 80 41.33 1.84 8.32
N TYR A 81 42.13 0.77 8.27
CA TYR A 81 42.31 -0.18 9.38
C TYR A 81 43.29 0.41 10.40
N LYS A 82 43.10 0.09 11.68
CA LYS A 82 43.87 0.71 12.77
C LYS A 82 45.12 -0.09 13.08
N ASP A 83 46.20 0.14 12.35
CA ASP A 83 47.60 0.13 12.82
C ASP A 83 48.56 0.52 11.68
N ASN A 84 49.45 1.47 11.98
CA ASN A 84 50.59 2.01 11.20
C ASN A 84 50.37 3.14 10.17
N ASP A 85 51.27 4.13 10.28
CA ASP A 85 51.33 5.39 9.55
C ASP A 85 51.87 5.18 8.14
N ASP A 86 50.99 5.07 7.15
CA ASP A 86 51.32 5.47 5.78
C ASP A 86 50.12 6.18 5.14
N THR A 87 50.25 7.49 4.93
CA THR A 87 49.23 8.33 4.31
C THR A 87 49.38 8.37 2.79
N TYR A 88 48.39 7.88 2.05
CA TYR A 88 48.24 8.11 0.61
C TYR A 88 46.85 8.63 0.25
N ARG A 89 46.77 9.51 -0.77
CA ARG A 89 45.57 10.28 -1.14
C ARG A 89 44.92 9.67 -2.39
N CYS A 90 43.80 8.99 -2.22
CA CYS A 90 42.90 8.62 -3.31
C CYS A 90 41.64 9.50 -3.29
N GLY A 91 41.08 9.80 -4.46
CA GLY A 91 39.77 10.44 -4.56
C GLY A 91 38.67 9.40 -4.29
N LEU A 92 37.67 9.78 -3.49
CA LEU A 92 36.58 8.90 -3.00
C LEU A 92 35.81 8.16 -4.12
N LEU A 93 35.85 8.63 -5.37
CA LEU A 93 35.14 8.06 -6.52
C LEU A 93 36.07 7.64 -7.69
N SER A 94 37.36 7.43 -7.43
CA SER A 94 38.30 7.06 -8.50
C SER A 94 38.04 5.63 -9.00
N LEU A 95 37.65 5.50 -10.28
CA LEU A 95 37.57 4.22 -11.00
C LEU A 95 38.93 3.71 -11.52
N ALA A 96 40.01 4.50 -11.36
CA ALA A 96 41.35 4.16 -11.81
C ALA A 96 42.19 3.50 -10.71
N ASN A 97 43.07 2.57 -11.10
CA ASN A 97 43.96 1.76 -10.26
C ASN A 97 44.64 2.58 -9.15
N CYS A 98 44.27 2.29 -7.90
CA CYS A 98 44.95 2.81 -6.72
C CYS A 98 46.09 1.83 -6.35
N SER A 99 47.27 2.35 -5.98
CA SER A 99 48.42 1.56 -5.51
C SER A 99 48.44 1.54 -3.98
N TYR A 100 48.63 0.37 -3.38
CA TYR A 100 48.23 0.04 -1.99
C TYR A 100 49.41 -0.27 -1.07
N GLY A 101 49.33 0.22 0.17
CA GLY A 101 49.78 -0.50 1.38
C GLY A 101 48.67 -1.45 1.86
N SER A 102 48.97 -2.38 2.77
CA SER A 102 48.08 -3.47 3.18
C SER A 102 46.84 -3.07 3.99
N ASP A 103 46.73 -1.80 4.41
CA ASP A 103 45.91 -1.42 5.58
C ASP A 103 44.80 -0.40 5.27
N THR A 104 44.51 -0.16 3.99
CA THR A 104 43.43 0.73 3.52
C THR A 104 42.63 0.00 2.46
N VAL A 105 41.33 0.26 2.35
CA VAL A 105 40.47 -0.13 1.22
C VAL A 105 39.87 1.16 0.64
N ALA A 106 40.30 1.55 -0.56
CA ALA A 106 39.90 2.78 -1.24
C ALA A 106 39.66 2.53 -2.75
N GLY A 107 38.41 2.59 -3.20
CA GLY A 107 38.09 2.34 -4.60
C GLY A 107 36.68 2.74 -5.00
N GLY A 108 36.50 2.91 -6.30
CA GLY A 108 35.21 3.13 -6.94
C GLY A 108 34.68 1.86 -7.61
N GLY A 109 33.36 1.77 -7.70
CA GLY A 109 32.66 0.59 -8.17
C GLY A 109 31.24 0.87 -8.62
N PHE A 110 30.56 -0.18 -9.03
CA PHE A 110 29.15 -0.14 -9.40
C PHE A 110 28.37 -1.12 -8.54
N GLY A 111 27.23 -0.68 -8.06
CA GLY A 111 26.30 -1.47 -7.28
C GLY A 111 24.87 -1.37 -7.76
N ALA A 112 24.03 -2.20 -7.18
CA ALA A 112 22.59 -2.18 -7.39
C ALA A 112 21.87 -2.38 -6.05
N ASN A 113 20.75 -1.67 -5.92
CA ASN A 113 19.83 -1.79 -4.80
C ASN A 113 18.52 -2.39 -5.30
N MET A 114 18.07 -3.47 -4.65
CA MET A 114 16.77 -4.08 -4.90
C MET A 114 15.86 -3.88 -3.70
N ARG A 115 14.85 -3.01 -3.82
CA ARG A 115 13.87 -2.77 -2.75
C ARG A 115 12.94 -3.97 -2.59
N LEU A 116 12.81 -4.42 -1.35
CA LEU A 116 12.01 -5.59 -1.01
C LEU A 116 10.53 -5.21 -0.88
N PHE A 117 10.25 -4.24 -0.03
CA PHE A 117 8.92 -3.70 0.24
C PHE A 117 9.05 -2.28 0.80
N ASP A 118 7.99 -1.49 0.66
CA ASP A 118 7.91 -0.16 1.24
C ASP A 118 7.02 -0.19 2.49
N SER A 119 7.45 0.50 3.54
CA SER A 119 6.70 0.63 4.80
C SER A 119 6.83 2.05 5.36
N VAL A 120 5.98 2.40 6.32
CA VAL A 120 6.06 3.70 7.03
C VAL A 120 7.37 3.88 7.81
N PHE A 121 8.05 2.78 8.16
CA PHE A 121 9.34 2.78 8.84
C PHE A 121 10.53 2.75 7.87
N GLY A 122 10.28 2.93 6.57
CA GLY A 122 11.29 2.82 5.53
C GLY A 122 11.21 1.53 4.72
N GLY A 123 12.07 1.45 3.72
CA GLY A 123 12.11 0.34 2.78
C GLY A 123 13.42 -0.43 2.89
N PRO A 124 13.41 -1.70 3.34
CA PRO A 124 14.58 -2.54 3.23
C PRO A 124 14.91 -2.82 1.76
N PHE A 125 16.20 -2.87 1.47
CA PHE A 125 16.72 -3.22 0.16
C PHE A 125 17.88 -4.19 0.29
N LEU A 126 18.04 -5.05 -0.71
CA LEU A 126 19.29 -5.79 -0.90
C LEU A 126 20.26 -4.91 -1.65
N HIS A 127 21.48 -4.79 -1.14
CA HIS A 127 22.58 -4.09 -1.78
C HIS A 127 23.60 -5.11 -2.26
N ALA A 128 24.11 -4.91 -3.48
CA ALA A 128 25.31 -5.59 -3.93
C ALA A 128 26.14 -4.67 -4.81
N ASP A 129 27.45 -4.64 -4.58
CA ASP A 129 28.39 -3.86 -5.39
C ASP A 129 29.66 -4.64 -5.70
N VAL A 130 30.34 -4.20 -6.76
CA VAL A 130 31.71 -4.58 -7.07
C VAL A 130 32.56 -3.32 -7.16
N MET A 131 33.61 -3.27 -6.36
CA MET A 131 34.58 -2.17 -6.35
C MET A 131 35.91 -2.63 -6.91
N LYS A 132 36.50 -1.79 -7.76
CA LYS A 132 37.85 -2.00 -8.24
C LYS A 132 38.83 -1.21 -7.38
N THR A 133 39.68 -1.93 -6.67
CA THR A 133 40.86 -1.40 -6.00
C THR A 133 42.13 -1.89 -6.72
N LYS A 134 43.16 -2.35 -6.01
CA LYS A 134 44.17 -3.26 -6.57
C LYS A 134 43.53 -4.61 -6.92
N ASP A 135 42.75 -5.16 -5.99
CA ASP A 135 41.96 -6.38 -6.14
C ASP A 135 40.49 -6.03 -6.41
N ALA A 136 39.63 -6.99 -6.82
CA ALA A 136 38.19 -6.74 -6.85
C ALA A 136 37.57 -7.12 -5.51
N TYR A 137 36.85 -6.17 -4.93
CA TYR A 137 36.07 -6.34 -3.71
C TYR A 137 34.60 -6.38 -4.07
N TYR A 138 33.85 -7.20 -3.36
CA TYR A 138 32.42 -7.38 -3.51
C TYR A 138 31.78 -7.07 -2.18
N HIS A 139 30.72 -6.26 -2.20
CA HIS A 139 29.82 -6.15 -1.08
C HIS A 139 28.49 -6.77 -1.41
N ALA A 140 27.90 -7.44 -0.44
CA ALA A 140 26.50 -7.86 -0.52
C ALA A 140 25.87 -7.84 0.86
N GLY A 141 24.64 -7.33 0.97
CA GLY A 141 23.95 -7.33 2.24
C GLY A 141 22.61 -6.62 2.20
N LEU A 142 22.19 -6.17 3.38
CA LEU A 142 20.91 -5.53 3.61
C LEU A 142 21.12 -4.06 3.91
N GLY A 143 20.35 -3.22 3.23
CA GLY A 143 20.19 -1.82 3.55
C GLY A 143 18.76 -1.48 3.95
N TRP A 144 18.60 -0.33 4.59
CA TRP A 144 17.32 0.22 5.01
C TRP A 144 17.34 1.74 4.82
N ASP A 145 16.37 2.25 4.06
CA ASP A 145 16.15 3.70 3.91
C ASP A 145 14.96 4.11 4.77
N VAL A 146 15.19 4.87 5.83
CA VAL A 146 14.15 5.45 6.70
C VAL A 146 13.83 6.87 6.24
N PRO A 147 12.66 7.15 5.66
CA PRO A 147 12.33 8.46 5.11
C PRO A 147 12.29 9.54 6.20
N LEU A 148 12.90 10.68 5.91
CA LEU A 148 12.86 11.90 6.72
C LEU A 148 11.82 12.85 6.12
N GLY A 149 10.54 12.59 6.42
CA GLY A 149 9.42 13.35 5.88
C GLY A 149 9.12 13.03 4.41
N HIS A 150 8.46 13.97 3.72
CA HIS A 150 7.90 13.75 2.38
C HIS A 150 8.83 14.18 1.23
N ASN A 151 10.02 14.71 1.53
CA ASN A 151 10.85 15.41 0.56
C ASN A 151 11.89 14.51 -0.13
N GLY A 152 11.75 13.19 -0.03
CA GLY A 152 12.68 12.20 -0.60
C GLY A 152 14.00 12.01 0.16
N PHE A 153 14.25 12.79 1.21
CA PHE A 153 15.36 12.56 2.13
C PHE A 153 15.14 11.29 2.94
N ALA A 154 16.19 10.52 3.20
CA ALA A 154 16.13 9.37 4.09
C ALA A 154 17.43 9.20 4.89
N VAL A 155 17.34 8.60 6.07
CA VAL A 155 18.50 7.99 6.72
C VAL A 155 18.72 6.63 6.08
N ARG A 156 19.93 6.39 5.59
CA ARG A 156 20.34 5.10 5.02
C ARG A 156 21.24 4.37 6.00
N ALA A 157 20.89 3.13 6.32
CA ALA A 157 21.73 2.23 7.08
C ALA A 157 21.97 0.95 6.28
N GLU A 158 23.19 0.42 6.25
CA GLU A 158 23.55 -0.80 5.54
C GLU A 158 24.40 -1.71 6.42
N ALA A 159 24.15 -3.01 6.32
CA ALA A 159 24.96 -4.08 6.88
C ALA A 159 25.36 -5.01 5.75
N LEU A 160 26.63 -4.96 5.36
CA LEU A 160 27.17 -5.60 4.17
C LEU A 160 28.26 -6.61 4.57
N LEU A 161 28.42 -7.67 3.79
CA LEU A 161 29.59 -8.54 3.84
C LEU A 161 30.56 -8.12 2.73
N GLN A 162 31.79 -7.81 3.10
CA GLN A 162 32.90 -7.50 2.20
C GLN A 162 33.71 -8.74 1.90
N ALA A 163 33.81 -9.09 0.62
CA ALA A 163 34.60 -10.20 0.11
C ALA A 163 35.62 -9.76 -0.94
N LYS A 164 36.85 -10.26 -0.84
CA LYS A 164 37.89 -10.10 -1.88
C LYS A 164 37.79 -11.23 -2.91
N THR A 165 38.28 -11.01 -4.14
CA THR A 165 38.19 -11.95 -5.29
C THR A 165 38.65 -13.38 -5.02
N ASP A 166 39.58 -13.57 -4.09
CA ASP A 166 40.10 -14.86 -3.63
C ASP A 166 39.25 -15.52 -2.51
N TRP A 167 38.14 -14.88 -2.12
CA TRP A 167 37.23 -15.28 -1.04
C TRP A 167 37.87 -15.39 0.35
N ASP A 168 39.09 -14.86 0.50
CA ASP A 168 39.93 -14.99 1.70
C ASP A 168 39.58 -13.94 2.77
N ILE A 169 38.83 -12.91 2.39
CA ILE A 169 38.35 -11.84 3.27
C ILE A 169 36.83 -11.93 3.33
N LYS A 170 36.25 -11.97 4.54
CA LYS A 170 34.80 -11.93 4.78
C LYS A 170 34.54 -11.06 6.01
N GLU A 171 34.43 -9.76 5.82
CA GLU A 171 34.28 -8.82 6.92
C GLU A 171 32.91 -8.14 6.87
N PRO A 172 32.21 -7.98 8.00
CA PRO A 172 31.01 -7.16 8.05
C PRO A 172 31.39 -5.68 8.00
N VAL A 173 30.76 -4.96 7.08
CA VAL A 173 30.85 -3.50 6.91
C VAL A 173 29.49 -2.89 7.20
N PHE A 174 29.47 -1.88 8.06
CA PHE A 174 28.28 -1.12 8.41
C PHE A 174 28.40 0.30 7.87
N ASN A 175 27.38 0.73 7.13
CA ASN A 175 27.28 2.10 6.62
C ASN A 175 26.10 2.81 7.29
N LEU A 176 26.28 4.06 7.68
CA LEU A 176 25.20 4.91 8.17
C LEU A 176 25.35 6.31 7.60
N GLY A 177 24.30 6.83 6.98
CA GLY A 177 24.33 8.14 6.37
C GLY A 177 22.98 8.66 5.92
N LEU A 178 23.01 9.58 4.97
CA LEU A 178 21.83 10.23 4.43
C LEU A 178 21.71 9.90 2.96
N ARG A 179 20.51 9.58 2.51
CA ARG A 179 20.13 9.61 1.10
C ARG A 179 19.50 10.97 0.79
N ILE A 180 20.12 11.68 -0.13
CA ILE A 180 19.76 13.05 -0.51
C ILE A 180 19.33 13.04 -1.97
N PRO A 181 18.06 13.34 -2.29
CA PRO A 181 17.60 13.45 -3.68
C PRO A 181 18.22 14.68 -4.36
N LEU A 182 18.62 14.56 -5.63
CA LEU A 182 19.26 15.64 -6.40
C LEU A 182 18.36 16.29 -7.46
N GLY A 183 17.12 15.81 -7.62
CA GLY A 183 16.11 16.38 -8.53
C GLY A 183 15.02 17.19 -7.82
N PRO A 184 14.35 18.12 -8.51
CA PRO A 184 13.15 18.77 -7.99
C PRO A 184 12.06 17.72 -7.77
N HIS A 185 11.46 17.69 -6.57
CA HIS A 185 10.30 16.84 -6.28
C HIS A 185 9.12 17.29 -7.15
N ARG A 186 8.92 16.65 -8.31
CA ARG A 186 7.70 16.83 -9.09
C ARG A 186 6.58 16.05 -8.42
N GLU A 187 5.54 16.75 -8.00
CA GLU A 187 4.21 16.16 -7.89
C GLU A 187 3.90 15.42 -9.20
N PRO A 188 3.18 14.28 -9.15
CA PRO A 188 2.82 13.56 -10.37
C PRO A 188 2.18 14.53 -11.35
N VAL A 189 2.81 14.69 -12.51
CA VAL A 189 2.26 15.51 -13.60
C VAL A 189 0.92 14.89 -13.95
N VAL A 190 -0.15 15.60 -13.61
CA VAL A 190 -1.47 15.34 -14.16
C VAL A 190 -1.28 15.43 -15.67
N HIS A 191 -1.38 14.30 -16.38
CA HIS A 191 -1.49 14.37 -17.82
C HIS A 191 -2.76 15.18 -18.11
N ASP A 192 -2.58 16.39 -18.63
CA ASP A 192 -3.69 17.20 -19.09
C ASP A 192 -4.52 16.35 -20.04
N VAL A 193 -5.77 16.12 -19.65
CA VAL A 193 -6.79 15.55 -20.52
C VAL A 193 -6.87 16.47 -21.74
N PRO A 194 -6.63 15.99 -22.97
CA PRO A 194 -6.70 16.86 -24.14
C PRO A 194 -8.09 17.48 -24.25
N GLU A 195 -8.14 18.78 -24.57
CA GLU A 195 -9.38 19.53 -24.72
C GLU A 195 -10.36 18.81 -25.68
N PRO A 196 -11.68 18.82 -25.39
CA PRO A 196 -12.64 18.12 -26.21
C PRO A 196 -12.74 18.77 -27.59
N VAL A 197 -12.30 18.03 -28.62
CA VAL A 197 -12.57 18.35 -30.02
C VAL A 197 -14.09 18.26 -30.25
N ARG A 198 -14.69 19.30 -30.81
CA ARG A 198 -16.10 19.27 -31.26
C ARG A 198 -16.27 18.21 -32.36
N VAL A 199 -16.85 17.07 -32.00
CA VAL A 199 -17.33 16.06 -32.95
C VAL A 199 -18.75 16.43 -33.37
N VAL A 200 -18.98 16.53 -34.68
CA VAL A 200 -20.33 16.67 -35.26
C VAL A 200 -21.07 15.34 -35.06
N PRO A 201 -22.32 15.31 -34.55
CA PRO A 201 -22.97 14.05 -34.19
C PRO A 201 -23.39 13.25 -35.43
N ALA A 202 -22.97 11.99 -35.50
CA ALA A 202 -23.64 10.96 -36.30
C ALA A 202 -24.94 10.52 -35.59
N PRO A 203 -25.98 10.06 -36.32
CA PRO A 203 -27.22 9.59 -35.69
C PRO A 203 -26.95 8.40 -34.76
N PRO A 204 -27.59 8.35 -33.57
CA PRO A 204 -27.28 7.37 -32.55
C PRO A 204 -27.75 5.97 -32.95
N PRO A 205 -26.97 4.90 -32.66
CA PRO A 205 -27.46 3.53 -32.73
C PRO A 205 -28.55 3.29 -31.67
N PRO A 206 -29.44 2.30 -31.88
CA PRO A 206 -30.48 1.97 -30.90
C PRO A 206 -29.83 1.58 -29.56
N PRO A 207 -30.47 1.93 -28.43
CA PRO A 207 -29.92 1.68 -27.10
C PRO A 207 -29.72 0.17 -26.88
N PRO A 208 -28.61 -0.25 -26.24
CA PRO A 208 -28.45 -1.63 -25.81
C PRO A 208 -29.58 -1.99 -24.84
N PRO A 209 -30.02 -3.27 -24.80
CA PRO A 209 -31.01 -3.71 -23.82
C PRO A 209 -30.51 -3.40 -22.40
N PRO A 210 -31.42 -3.05 -21.47
CA PRO A 210 -31.04 -2.75 -20.10
C PRO A 210 -30.28 -3.94 -19.49
N PRO A 211 -29.23 -3.70 -18.69
CA PRO A 211 -28.56 -4.77 -17.98
C PRO A 211 -29.59 -5.53 -17.12
N PRO A 212 -29.45 -6.87 -16.99
CA PRO A 212 -30.31 -7.64 -16.10
C PRO A 212 -30.31 -7.02 -14.69
N PRO A 213 -31.42 -7.15 -13.94
CA PRO A 213 -31.50 -6.61 -12.58
C PRO A 213 -30.31 -7.09 -11.73
N PRO A 214 -29.83 -6.26 -10.78
CA PRO A 214 -28.61 -6.55 -10.04
C PRO A 214 -28.75 -7.89 -9.27
N PRO A 215 -27.79 -8.82 -9.42
CA PRO A 215 -27.74 -10.00 -8.55
C PRO A 215 -27.44 -9.56 -7.11
N CYS A 216 -28.01 -10.28 -6.14
CA CYS A 216 -27.80 -10.14 -4.68
C CYS A 216 -27.28 -8.77 -4.22
N THR A 217 -28.17 -7.84 -3.87
CA THR A 217 -27.74 -6.54 -3.36
C THR A 217 -27.11 -6.67 -1.98
N MET A 218 -25.82 -6.35 -1.87
CA MET A 218 -25.24 -5.87 -0.61
C MET A 218 -25.97 -4.57 -0.27
N ASN A 219 -26.88 -4.60 0.69
CA ASN A 219 -27.58 -3.38 1.09
C ASN A 219 -26.57 -2.48 1.79
N GLY A 220 -26.22 -1.37 1.14
CA GLY A 220 -25.04 -0.54 1.39
C GLY A 220 -25.02 0.22 2.71
N THR A 221 -25.62 -0.28 3.79
CA THR A 221 -25.52 0.37 5.10
C THR A 221 -25.47 -0.55 6.31
N ASN A 222 -25.85 -1.84 6.27
CA ASN A 222 -25.73 -2.75 7.42
C ASN A 222 -25.83 -4.23 7.00
N GLY A 223 -24.71 -4.95 7.00
CA GLY A 223 -24.67 -6.42 6.92
C GLY A 223 -24.78 -7.05 5.52
N VAL A 224 -24.23 -8.27 5.41
CA VAL A 224 -24.41 -9.14 4.23
C VAL A 224 -25.81 -9.75 4.30
N ASP A 225 -26.59 -9.66 3.22
CA ASP A 225 -27.93 -10.27 3.13
C ASP A 225 -28.00 -11.18 1.89
N PHE A 226 -28.40 -12.44 2.11
CA PHE A 226 -28.62 -13.40 1.02
C PHE A 226 -30.09 -13.51 0.60
N SER A 227 -30.96 -12.64 1.11
CA SER A 227 -32.37 -12.57 0.74
C SER A 227 -32.51 -12.32 -0.77
N GLY A 228 -33.22 -13.22 -1.46
CA GLY A 228 -33.39 -13.16 -2.91
C GLY A 228 -32.24 -13.74 -3.74
N CYS A 229 -31.15 -14.20 -3.12
CA CYS A 229 -30.04 -14.83 -3.86
C CYS A 229 -30.45 -16.15 -4.52
N LYS A 230 -30.11 -16.27 -5.80
CA LYS A 230 -30.34 -17.43 -6.66
C LYS A 230 -29.04 -18.16 -6.93
N LYS A 231 -29.14 -19.41 -7.36
CA LYS A 231 -28.00 -20.17 -7.84
C LYS A 231 -27.31 -19.40 -8.98
N GLY A 232 -25.99 -19.23 -8.86
CA GLY A 232 -25.15 -18.50 -9.80
C GLY A 232 -24.84 -17.06 -9.38
N ASP A 233 -25.53 -16.50 -8.39
CA ASP A 233 -25.22 -15.17 -7.90
C ASP A 233 -23.89 -15.15 -7.14
N THR A 234 -23.16 -14.04 -7.26
CA THR A 234 -21.87 -13.83 -6.60
C THR A 234 -21.93 -12.61 -5.69
N VAL A 235 -21.55 -12.80 -4.44
CA VAL A 235 -21.44 -11.74 -3.43
C VAL A 235 -19.98 -11.45 -3.15
N VAL A 236 -19.52 -10.22 -3.42
CA VAL A 236 -18.14 -9.81 -3.15
C VAL A 236 -18.00 -9.38 -1.70
N LEU A 237 -17.12 -10.05 -0.94
CA LEU A 237 -16.86 -9.74 0.46
C LEU A 237 -15.86 -8.59 0.59
N ARG A 238 -16.33 -7.37 0.30
CA ARG A 238 -15.54 -6.14 0.42
C ARG A 238 -15.17 -5.92 1.90
N GLY A 239 -13.88 -5.99 2.23
CA GLY A 239 -13.36 -5.84 3.60
C GLY A 239 -12.77 -7.11 4.21
N VAL A 240 -12.89 -8.28 3.57
CA VAL A 240 -12.07 -9.46 3.92
C VAL A 240 -10.68 -9.30 3.33
N ASN A 241 -9.89 -8.44 3.97
CA ASN A 241 -8.50 -8.20 3.58
C ASN A 241 -7.58 -9.17 4.33
N PHE A 242 -6.54 -9.63 3.63
CA PHE A 242 -5.44 -10.39 4.21
C PHE A 242 -4.17 -9.57 4.08
N ASP A 243 -3.31 -9.60 5.11
CA ASP A 243 -1.97 -9.02 5.00
C ASP A 243 -1.21 -9.63 3.80
N PHE A 244 -0.22 -8.90 3.30
CA PHE A 244 0.66 -9.35 2.23
C PHE A 244 1.26 -10.73 2.56
N ASP A 245 1.12 -11.69 1.62
CA ASP A 245 1.51 -13.11 1.76
C ASP A 245 0.86 -13.90 2.91
N LYS A 246 -0.13 -13.34 3.61
CA LYS A 246 -0.84 -14.05 4.67
C LYS A 246 -2.19 -14.58 4.19
N SER A 247 -2.62 -15.65 4.87
CA SER A 247 -3.97 -16.22 4.80
C SER A 247 -4.71 -16.13 6.15
N SER A 248 -4.10 -15.48 7.14
CA SER A 248 -4.72 -15.23 8.44
C SER A 248 -5.76 -14.13 8.32
N LEU A 249 -6.97 -14.37 8.83
CA LEU A 249 -8.04 -13.38 8.88
C LEU A 249 -7.75 -12.33 9.96
N THR A 250 -7.80 -11.05 9.57
CA THR A 250 -7.74 -9.92 10.48
C THR A 250 -8.98 -9.86 11.38
N VAL A 251 -8.93 -9.09 12.47
CA VAL A 251 -10.08 -8.89 13.36
C VAL A 251 -11.28 -8.30 12.60
N ASN A 252 -11.04 -7.36 11.69
CA ASN A 252 -12.10 -6.73 10.89
C ASN A 252 -12.70 -7.71 9.86
N ALA A 253 -11.86 -8.54 9.23
CA ALA A 253 -12.35 -9.61 8.35
C ALA A 253 -13.25 -10.59 9.12
N LYS A 254 -12.89 -10.92 10.36
CA LYS A 254 -13.70 -11.77 11.25
C LYS A 254 -15.06 -11.15 11.58
N THR A 255 -15.12 -9.85 11.87
CA THR A 255 -16.39 -9.13 12.12
C THR A 255 -17.32 -9.17 10.91
N LEU A 256 -16.80 -8.95 9.70
CA LEU A 256 -17.61 -9.05 8.48
C LEU A 256 -18.08 -10.50 8.24
N LEU A 257 -17.19 -11.47 8.45
CA LEU A 257 -17.54 -12.88 8.30
C LEU A 257 -18.54 -13.38 9.35
N ASP A 258 -18.62 -12.75 10.52
CA ASP A 258 -19.68 -13.01 11.50
C ASP A 258 -21.05 -12.61 10.94
N GLN A 259 -21.14 -11.47 10.27
CA GLN A 259 -22.38 -11.05 9.59
C GLN A 259 -22.75 -11.99 8.44
N VAL A 260 -21.76 -12.48 7.69
CA VAL A 260 -21.96 -13.50 6.66
C VAL A 260 -22.51 -14.79 7.28
N ALA A 261 -21.95 -15.23 8.41
CA ALA A 261 -22.42 -16.42 9.10
C ALA A 261 -23.87 -16.25 9.59
N ASP A 262 -24.23 -15.09 10.15
CA ASP A 262 -25.60 -14.79 10.55
C ASP A 262 -26.57 -14.86 9.36
N ALA A 263 -26.16 -14.33 8.21
CA ALA A 263 -26.96 -14.34 6.99
C ALA A 263 -27.13 -15.76 6.39
N LEU A 264 -26.06 -16.56 6.39
CA LEU A 264 -26.11 -17.97 5.97
C LEU A 264 -26.91 -18.85 6.94
N THR A 265 -26.96 -18.48 8.22
CA THR A 265 -27.79 -19.15 9.23
C THR A 265 -29.27 -18.92 8.95
N LYS A 266 -29.65 -17.71 8.53
CA LYS A 266 -31.04 -17.37 8.15
C LYS A 266 -31.50 -18.03 6.85
N ARG A 267 -30.56 -18.52 6.02
CA ARG A 267 -30.83 -19.19 4.74
C ARG A 267 -30.18 -20.57 4.68
N PRO A 268 -30.70 -21.57 5.43
CA PRO A 268 -30.11 -22.91 5.49
C PRO A 268 -30.10 -23.64 4.14
N ASP A 269 -30.95 -23.21 3.20
CA ASP A 269 -31.07 -23.74 1.85
C ASP A 269 -29.93 -23.31 0.91
N ILE A 270 -29.18 -22.27 1.25
CA ILE A 270 -28.09 -21.76 0.42
C ILE A 270 -26.80 -22.55 0.67
N LYS A 271 -26.16 -22.96 -0.42
CA LYS A 271 -24.75 -23.40 -0.44
C LYS A 271 -23.90 -22.43 -1.23
N VAL A 272 -22.67 -22.18 -0.78
CA VAL A 272 -21.75 -21.25 -1.41
C VAL A 272 -20.37 -21.84 -1.64
N GLU A 273 -19.73 -21.43 -2.74
CA GLU A 273 -18.30 -21.57 -2.97
C GLU A 273 -17.60 -20.26 -2.57
N VAL A 274 -16.64 -20.36 -1.66
CA VAL A 274 -15.74 -19.26 -1.32
C VAL A 274 -14.65 -19.19 -2.38
N GLU A 275 -14.66 -18.13 -3.18
CA GLU A 275 -13.68 -17.91 -4.25
C GLU A 275 -12.61 -16.92 -3.80
N GLY A 276 -11.34 -17.33 -3.83
CA GLY A 276 -10.20 -16.46 -3.56
C GLY A 276 -9.56 -15.96 -4.85
N HIS A 277 -9.26 -14.67 -4.92
CA HIS A 277 -8.61 -14.03 -6.07
C HIS A 277 -7.38 -13.22 -5.66
N THR A 278 -6.40 -13.12 -6.55
CA THR A 278 -5.20 -12.28 -6.37
C THR A 278 -5.12 -11.23 -7.48
N ASP A 279 -4.22 -10.26 -7.31
CA ASP A 279 -3.76 -9.44 -8.43
C ASP A 279 -2.73 -10.21 -9.27
N SER A 280 -2.22 -9.57 -10.31
CA SER A 280 -1.19 -10.14 -11.19
C SER A 280 0.25 -10.05 -10.65
N LYS A 281 0.45 -9.81 -9.35
CA LYS A 281 1.80 -9.74 -8.76
C LYS A 281 2.14 -11.11 -8.17
N GLY A 282 3.26 -11.68 -8.61
CA GLY A 282 3.69 -13.02 -8.21
C GLY A 282 3.66 -13.96 -9.42
N SER A 283 4.04 -15.22 -9.20
CA SER A 283 3.86 -16.25 -10.23
C SER A 283 2.45 -16.84 -10.13
N ASP A 284 1.89 -17.27 -11.27
CA ASP A 284 0.56 -17.87 -11.35
C ASP A 284 0.41 -19.03 -10.33
N ALA A 285 1.42 -19.88 -10.23
CA ALA A 285 1.43 -21.01 -9.31
C ALA A 285 1.43 -20.58 -7.83
N TYR A 286 2.10 -19.48 -7.51
CA TYR A 286 2.08 -18.91 -6.17
C TYR A 286 0.72 -18.26 -5.88
N ASN A 287 0.20 -17.47 -6.81
CA ASN A 287 -1.08 -16.78 -6.71
C ASN A 287 -2.26 -17.76 -6.57
N MET A 288 -2.20 -18.88 -7.29
CA MET A 288 -3.16 -19.98 -7.13
C MET A 288 -3.13 -20.57 -5.72
N LYS A 289 -1.93 -20.87 -5.18
CA LYS A 289 -1.80 -21.40 -3.81
C LYS A 289 -2.22 -20.38 -2.75
N LEU A 290 -1.91 -19.10 -2.95
CA LEU A 290 -2.24 -18.04 -2.00
C LEU A 290 -3.75 -17.81 -1.92
N SER A 291 -4.40 -17.67 -3.07
CA SER A 291 -5.86 -17.53 -3.15
C SER A 291 -6.58 -18.74 -2.57
N ASP A 292 -6.09 -19.96 -2.81
CA ASP A 292 -6.67 -21.18 -2.27
C ASP A 292 -6.60 -21.23 -0.73
N ARG A 293 -5.44 -20.91 -0.15
CA ARG A 293 -5.29 -20.79 1.31
C ARG A 293 -6.22 -19.73 1.90
N ARG A 294 -6.39 -18.59 1.25
CA ARG A 294 -7.27 -17.49 1.70
C ARG A 294 -8.74 -17.91 1.66
N ALA A 295 -9.18 -18.53 0.57
CA ALA A 295 -10.53 -19.07 0.46
C ALA A 295 -10.81 -20.13 1.53
N LYS A 296 -9.83 -21.01 1.77
CA LYS A 296 -9.91 -22.03 2.83
C LYS A 296 -10.02 -21.42 4.23
N SER A 297 -9.22 -20.39 4.54
CA SER A 297 -9.30 -19.70 5.84
C SER A 297 -10.68 -19.11 6.10
N VAL A 298 -11.30 -18.50 5.08
CA VAL A 298 -12.66 -17.94 5.18
C VAL A 298 -13.68 -19.03 5.42
N ARG A 299 -13.63 -20.12 4.64
CA ARG A 299 -14.49 -21.30 4.83
C ARG A 299 -14.37 -21.85 6.24
N ASP A 300 -13.14 -22.12 6.69
CA ASP A 300 -12.88 -22.75 7.99
C ASP A 300 -13.34 -21.82 9.13
N TYR A 301 -13.25 -20.50 8.96
CA TYR A 301 -13.81 -19.53 9.90
C TYR A 301 -15.35 -19.57 9.95
N LEU A 302 -16.04 -19.60 8.80
CA LEU A 302 -17.50 -19.71 8.76
C LEU A 302 -18.00 -21.03 9.38
N ILE A 303 -17.26 -22.12 9.21
CA ILE A 303 -17.52 -23.39 9.91
C ILE A 303 -17.39 -23.21 11.42
N SER A 304 -16.35 -22.51 11.88
CA SER A 304 -16.16 -22.22 13.31
C SER A 304 -17.29 -21.37 13.92
N LYS A 305 -18.06 -20.67 13.07
CA LYS A 305 -19.25 -19.89 13.45
C LYS A 305 -20.55 -20.68 13.36
N GLY A 306 -20.50 -21.98 13.07
CA GLY A 306 -21.65 -22.88 13.12
C GLY A 306 -22.30 -23.16 11.76
N ILE A 307 -21.73 -22.69 10.65
CA ILE A 307 -22.22 -23.06 9.31
C ILE A 307 -21.77 -24.48 8.97
N ALA A 308 -22.72 -25.33 8.55
CA ALA A 308 -22.43 -26.71 8.19
C ALA A 308 -21.42 -26.78 7.03
N GLY A 309 -20.38 -27.60 7.19
CA GLY A 309 -19.23 -27.63 6.28
C GLY A 309 -19.55 -28.20 4.88
N ASP A 310 -20.66 -28.90 4.73
CA ASP A 310 -21.22 -29.39 3.46
C ASP A 310 -21.94 -28.29 2.65
N ARG A 311 -22.27 -27.17 3.30
CA ARG A 311 -22.81 -25.96 2.66
C ARG A 311 -21.73 -25.03 2.11
N LEU A 312 -20.46 -25.32 2.39
CA LEU A 312 -19.32 -24.45 2.08
C LEU A 312 -18.24 -25.22 1.31
N SER A 313 -17.99 -24.83 0.06
CA SER A 313 -16.75 -25.16 -0.66
C SER A 313 -15.80 -23.96 -0.69
N SER A 314 -14.52 -24.18 -0.98
CA SER A 314 -13.55 -23.11 -1.15
C SER A 314 -12.62 -23.41 -2.32
N LYS A 315 -12.25 -22.40 -3.09
CA LYS A 315 -11.35 -22.56 -4.23
C LYS A 315 -10.56 -21.28 -4.50
N GLY A 316 -9.25 -21.44 -4.72
CA GLY A 316 -8.40 -20.38 -5.27
C GLY A 316 -8.52 -20.28 -6.78
N TYR A 317 -8.52 -19.05 -7.29
CA TYR A 317 -8.50 -18.75 -8.73
C TYR A 317 -7.24 -17.96 -9.16
N GLY A 318 -6.38 -17.59 -8.21
CA GLY A 318 -5.20 -16.76 -8.47
C GLY A 318 -5.60 -15.47 -9.19
N GLU A 319 -4.84 -15.11 -10.21
CA GLU A 319 -5.05 -13.91 -11.02
C GLU A 319 -5.91 -14.15 -12.27
N THR A 320 -6.45 -15.36 -12.45
CA THR A 320 -7.09 -15.79 -13.70
C THR A 320 -8.44 -15.11 -13.99
N MET A 321 -9.05 -14.49 -12.98
CA MET A 321 -10.35 -13.80 -13.09
C MET A 321 -10.27 -12.36 -12.52
N PRO A 322 -9.54 -11.44 -13.18
CA PRO A 322 -9.46 -10.05 -12.77
C PRO A 322 -10.78 -9.32 -13.05
N ILE A 323 -11.18 -8.44 -12.14
CA ILE A 323 -12.35 -7.56 -12.28
C ILE A 323 -11.98 -6.11 -12.57
N ALA A 324 -10.69 -5.77 -12.47
CA ALA A 324 -10.15 -4.45 -12.74
C ALA A 324 -8.74 -4.56 -13.36
N ASP A 325 -8.24 -3.43 -13.85
CA ASP A 325 -6.95 -3.37 -14.54
C ASP A 325 -5.77 -3.62 -13.58
N ASN A 326 -5.05 -4.73 -13.79
CA ASN A 326 -3.84 -5.07 -13.05
C ASN A 326 -2.66 -4.10 -13.31
N GLY A 327 -2.73 -3.28 -14.36
CA GLY A 327 -1.79 -2.20 -14.64
C GLY A 327 -1.78 -1.11 -13.57
N THR A 328 -2.90 -0.88 -12.89
CA THR A 328 -3.07 0.16 -11.87
C THR A 328 -3.05 -0.39 -10.45
N ASP A 329 -2.59 0.40 -9.49
CA ASP A 329 -2.58 0.01 -8.07
C ASP A 329 -4.00 -0.18 -7.54
N GLU A 330 -4.92 0.65 -8.01
CA GLU A 330 -6.34 0.64 -7.71
C GLU A 330 -7.00 -0.63 -8.24
N GLY A 331 -6.75 -0.99 -9.51
CA GLY A 331 -7.31 -2.20 -10.08
C GLY A 331 -6.72 -3.47 -9.47
N ARG A 332 -5.43 -3.47 -9.09
CA ARG A 332 -4.85 -4.59 -8.33
C ARG A 332 -5.48 -4.76 -6.95
N GLU A 333 -5.79 -3.68 -6.24
CA GLU A 333 -6.52 -3.78 -4.97
C GLU A 333 -7.90 -4.39 -5.16
N LEU A 334 -8.64 -3.98 -6.19
CA LEU A 334 -9.95 -4.55 -6.50
C LEU A 334 -9.85 -6.05 -6.86
N ASN A 335 -8.76 -6.47 -7.51
CA ASN A 335 -8.54 -7.87 -7.86
C ASN A 335 -8.21 -8.76 -6.65
N ARG A 336 -7.61 -8.21 -5.59
CA ARG A 336 -7.35 -8.91 -4.32
C ARG A 336 -8.64 -9.01 -3.49
N ARG A 337 -9.48 -9.98 -3.81
CA ARG A 337 -10.82 -10.10 -3.20
C ARG A 337 -11.18 -11.55 -2.86
N VAL A 338 -12.21 -11.68 -2.03
CA VAL A 338 -12.93 -12.94 -1.79
C VAL A 338 -14.37 -12.76 -2.19
N GLU A 339 -14.92 -13.77 -2.85
CA GLU A 339 -16.32 -13.80 -3.28
C GLU A 339 -17.03 -15.04 -2.73
N LEU A 340 -18.34 -14.95 -2.57
CA LEU A 340 -19.21 -16.07 -2.26
C LEU A 340 -20.13 -16.30 -3.44
N LYS A 341 -19.92 -17.41 -4.14
CA LYS A 341 -20.76 -17.80 -5.26
C LYS A 341 -21.81 -18.80 -4.80
N VAL A 342 -23.08 -18.48 -5.01
CA VAL A 342 -24.19 -19.35 -4.64
C VAL A 342 -24.22 -20.55 -5.59
N THR A 343 -23.92 -21.74 -5.08
CA THR A 343 -23.88 -22.98 -5.85
C THR A 343 -25.22 -23.71 -5.84
N GLU A 344 -26.00 -23.53 -4.77
CA GLU A 344 -27.37 -24.02 -4.61
C GLU A 344 -28.21 -22.99 -3.82
N SER A 345 -29.47 -22.83 -4.21
CA SER A 345 -30.47 -21.99 -3.52
C SER A 345 -31.85 -22.53 -3.88
N SER A 346 -32.76 -22.66 -2.92
CA SER A 346 -34.13 -23.10 -3.18
C SER A 346 -35.05 -21.88 -3.38
N ASP A 347 -34.78 -21.08 -4.41
CA ASP A 347 -35.63 -20.02 -5.00
C ASP A 347 -36.76 -19.42 -4.11
N GLY A 348 -36.46 -19.00 -2.88
CA GLY A 348 -37.39 -18.24 -2.03
C GLY A 348 -38.57 -19.02 -1.40
N ALA A 349 -38.50 -20.33 -1.19
CA ALA A 349 -39.48 -21.01 -0.34
C ALA A 349 -39.08 -20.90 1.15
N VAL A 350 -39.36 -19.76 1.79
CA VAL A 350 -39.40 -19.68 3.24
C VAL A 350 -40.57 -20.53 3.72
N GLN A 351 -40.30 -21.76 4.20
CA GLN A 351 -41.24 -22.49 5.04
C GLN A 351 -41.23 -21.80 6.41
N VAL A 352 -42.23 -20.98 6.68
CA VAL A 352 -42.56 -20.58 8.05
C VAL A 352 -43.11 -21.84 8.72
N GLU A 353 -42.32 -22.49 9.57
CA GLU A 353 -42.84 -23.54 10.44
C GLU A 353 -43.81 -22.90 11.44
N GLN A 354 -45.10 -23.19 11.23
CA GLN A 354 -46.17 -22.88 12.15
C GLN A 354 -46.24 -24.01 13.19
N GLU A 355 -45.76 -23.76 14.41
CA GLU A 355 -46.00 -24.67 15.53
C GLU A 355 -47.51 -24.72 15.87
N GLY A 356 -48.12 -25.85 15.57
CA GLY A 356 -48.77 -26.67 16.60
C GLY A 356 -50.04 -26.13 17.27
N LYS A 357 -51.17 -26.34 16.59
CA LYS A 357 -52.56 -26.31 17.06
C LYS A 357 -52.82 -27.20 18.30
N ALA A 358 -53.57 -26.71 19.28
CA ALA A 358 -54.45 -27.51 20.13
C ALA A 358 -55.86 -26.90 20.13
N THR A 359 -56.84 -27.75 19.86
CA THR A 359 -58.28 -27.51 19.73
C THR A 359 -59.00 -27.67 21.09
N GLU A 360 -60.00 -26.84 21.41
CA GLU A 360 -61.39 -27.26 21.70
C GLU A 360 -62.34 -26.13 22.17
N THR A 361 -63.52 -26.10 21.53
CA THR A 361 -64.91 -25.80 21.95
C THR A 361 -65.36 -24.60 22.82
N TYR A 362 -66.23 -23.79 22.19
CA TYR A 362 -67.53 -23.17 22.59
C TYR A 362 -67.92 -23.04 24.08
N GLY A 363 -68.37 -21.84 24.48
CA GLY A 363 -69.17 -21.60 25.69
C GLY A 363 -69.12 -20.15 26.19
N ASP A 364 -70.30 -19.54 26.29
CA ASP A 364 -70.60 -18.13 26.52
C ASP A 364 -70.24 -17.59 27.94
N ASP A 365 -70.21 -16.25 28.03
CA ASP A 365 -70.78 -15.38 29.09
C ASP A 365 -69.87 -14.37 29.82
N GLU A 366 -70.44 -13.17 29.92
CA GLU A 366 -70.28 -12.04 30.85
C GLU A 366 -68.91 -11.36 31.18
N THR A 367 -68.87 -10.07 30.79
CA THR A 367 -68.43 -8.87 31.52
C THR A 367 -67.14 -8.85 32.36
N SER A 368 -66.22 -7.94 32.01
CA SER A 368 -65.73 -6.88 32.92
C SER A 368 -64.65 -6.00 32.27
N SER A 369 -64.99 -4.71 32.09
CA SER A 369 -64.18 -3.51 32.37
C SER A 369 -62.64 -3.61 32.33
N ALA A 370 -62.01 -2.95 31.34
CA ALA A 370 -60.98 -1.92 31.55
C ALA A 370 -60.61 -1.20 30.24
N MET A 371 -60.45 0.13 30.33
CA MET A 371 -60.16 1.08 29.26
C MET A 371 -58.78 0.89 28.58
N PRO A 372 -58.57 1.44 27.36
CA PRO A 372 -57.31 1.28 26.64
C PRO A 372 -56.21 2.22 27.13
N ALA A 373 -55.02 1.67 27.40
CA ALA A 373 -53.81 2.45 27.60
C ALA A 373 -53.21 2.81 26.22
N ALA A 374 -53.03 4.11 25.99
CA ALA A 374 -52.36 4.68 24.84
C ALA A 374 -50.89 4.21 24.74
N PRO A 375 -50.32 4.11 23.52
CA PRO A 375 -48.91 3.81 23.35
C PRO A 375 -48.05 4.97 23.90
N ALA A 376 -47.05 4.62 24.70
CA ALA A 376 -46.03 5.54 25.18
C ALA A 376 -45.27 6.17 23.98
N PRO A 377 -44.93 7.47 24.03
CA PRO A 377 -44.17 8.12 22.98
C PRO A 377 -42.76 7.55 22.94
N MET A 378 -42.36 7.04 21.78
CA MET A 378 -40.94 6.79 21.47
C MET A 378 -40.19 8.09 21.66
N ALA A 379 -39.21 8.08 22.56
CA ALA A 379 -38.32 9.20 22.79
C ALA A 379 -37.60 9.56 21.48
N GLU A 380 -37.77 10.80 21.07
CA GLU A 380 -36.97 11.50 20.07
C GLU A 380 -35.48 11.32 20.42
N PRO A 381 -34.62 10.89 19.48
CA PRO A 381 -33.20 10.80 19.76
C PRO A 381 -32.69 12.20 20.09
N ALA A 382 -32.09 12.33 21.28
CA ALA A 382 -31.50 13.56 21.76
C ALA A 382 -30.57 14.17 20.68
N PRO A 383 -30.59 15.50 20.47
CA PRO A 383 -29.71 16.15 19.51
C PRO A 383 -28.26 15.80 19.84
N ALA A 384 -27.58 15.18 18.87
CA ALA A 384 -26.16 14.89 18.95
C ALA A 384 -25.42 16.18 19.32
N ALA A 385 -24.66 16.12 20.41
CA ALA A 385 -23.78 17.19 20.84
C ALA A 385 -22.91 17.65 19.66
N ALA A 386 -22.90 18.96 19.41
CA ALA A 386 -22.05 19.58 18.40
C ALA A 386 -20.58 19.26 18.71
N ALA A 387 -19.99 18.35 17.94
CA ALA A 387 -18.56 18.09 17.99
C ALA A 387 -17.82 19.35 17.52
N SER A 388 -17.04 19.94 18.42
CA SER A 388 -16.17 21.10 18.16
C SER A 388 -14.90 20.67 17.43
N GLY A 389 -15.05 20.05 16.26
CA GLY A 389 -13.94 19.59 15.44
C GLY A 389 -14.28 19.68 13.96
N SER A 390 -13.44 20.36 13.19
CA SER A 390 -13.52 20.40 11.73
C SER A 390 -12.82 19.18 11.12
N THR A 391 -13.10 17.99 11.65
CA THR A 391 -12.41 16.76 11.28
C THR A 391 -13.39 15.65 10.92
N VAL A 392 -13.04 14.88 9.90
CA VAL A 392 -13.69 13.64 9.50
C VAL A 392 -12.63 12.54 9.53
N SER A 393 -12.78 11.58 10.43
CA SER A 393 -11.97 10.38 10.46
C SER A 393 -12.53 9.35 9.50
N ILE A 394 -11.65 8.69 8.75
CA ILE A 394 -11.97 7.51 7.95
C ILE A 394 -11.50 6.32 8.77
N ASP A 395 -12.45 5.59 9.34
CA ASP A 395 -12.18 4.47 10.22
C ASP A 395 -13.23 3.39 9.97
N ASN A 396 -12.78 2.15 9.88
CA ASN A 396 -13.57 0.96 9.58
C ASN A 396 -14.41 1.11 8.31
N PHE A 397 -13.81 1.63 7.23
CA PHE A 397 -14.48 1.90 5.97
C PHE A 397 -15.73 2.77 6.15
N ALA A 398 -15.69 3.72 7.08
CA ALA A 398 -16.75 4.70 7.28
C ALA A 398 -16.18 6.10 7.50
N PHE A 399 -16.95 7.12 7.08
CA PHE A 399 -16.65 8.51 7.42
C PHE A 399 -17.30 8.84 8.77
N GLY A 400 -16.49 9.26 9.73
CA GLY A 400 -16.89 9.63 11.08
C GLY A 400 -16.54 11.10 11.39
N PRO A 401 -17.50 11.97 11.70
CA PRO A 401 -18.94 11.74 11.63
C PRO A 401 -19.47 11.65 10.18
N GLN A 402 -20.55 10.89 9.94
CA GLN A 402 -21.17 10.79 8.61
C GLN A 402 -21.78 12.13 8.15
N MET A 403 -22.24 12.95 9.09
CA MET A 403 -22.68 14.32 8.83
C MET A 403 -21.91 15.27 9.74
N LEU A 404 -21.19 16.22 9.15
CA LEU A 404 -20.47 17.26 9.89
C LEU A 404 -21.06 18.62 9.53
N THR A 405 -21.45 19.41 10.53
CA THR A 405 -21.93 20.78 10.32
C THR A 405 -20.85 21.79 10.70
N VAL A 406 -20.51 22.71 9.80
CA VAL A 406 -19.48 23.75 9.99
C VAL A 406 -19.97 25.12 9.53
N ALA A 407 -19.29 26.19 9.94
CA ALA A 407 -19.55 27.54 9.42
C ALA A 407 -18.84 27.77 8.08
N ALA A 408 -19.37 28.65 7.23
CA ALA A 408 -18.66 29.11 6.03
C ALA A 408 -17.24 29.62 6.37
N GLY A 409 -16.25 29.25 5.55
CA GLY A 409 -14.82 29.50 5.75
C GLY A 409 -14.09 28.44 6.57
N THR A 410 -14.77 27.38 7.03
CA THR A 410 -14.14 26.31 7.82
C THR A 410 -13.33 25.35 6.93
N THR A 411 -12.08 25.08 7.33
CA THR A 411 -11.27 23.99 6.76
C THR A 411 -11.56 22.68 7.48
N VAL A 412 -12.11 21.70 6.75
CA VAL A 412 -12.36 20.34 7.24
C VAL A 412 -11.20 19.43 6.85
N THR A 413 -10.65 18.69 7.81
CA THR A 413 -9.57 17.71 7.60
C THR A 413 -10.11 16.29 7.62
N PHE A 414 -9.81 15.52 6.59
CA PHE A 414 -10.11 14.11 6.46
C PHE A 414 -8.87 13.29 6.81
N THR A 415 -8.93 12.42 7.82
CA THR A 415 -7.79 11.62 8.27
C THR A 415 -8.10 10.14 8.11
N ASN A 416 -7.26 9.42 7.38
CA ASN A 416 -7.42 7.99 7.23
C ASN A 416 -6.77 7.22 8.39
N ASN A 417 -7.57 6.46 9.14
CA ASN A 417 -7.11 5.55 10.19
C ASN A 417 -7.21 4.08 9.75
N ASP A 418 -7.75 3.81 8.56
CA ASP A 418 -7.80 2.47 7.98
C ASP A 418 -6.45 2.07 7.40
N ALA A 419 -6.13 0.78 7.52
CA ALA A 419 -5.00 0.17 6.79
C ALA A 419 -5.22 0.20 5.27
N SER A 420 -6.48 0.24 4.84
CA SER A 420 -6.87 0.40 3.44
C SER A 420 -6.71 1.84 2.99
N ASN A 421 -6.52 2.04 1.69
CA ASN A 421 -6.37 3.36 1.11
C ASN A 421 -7.74 3.96 0.78
N HIS A 422 -7.89 5.26 0.97
CA HIS A 422 -9.14 5.97 0.68
C HIS A 422 -8.90 7.21 -0.18
N ILE A 423 -9.87 7.55 -1.01
CA ILE A 423 -9.90 8.80 -1.77
C ILE A 423 -11.25 9.46 -1.49
N VAL A 424 -11.26 10.63 -0.85
CA VAL A 424 -12.47 11.42 -0.63
C VAL A 424 -12.86 12.07 -1.94
N SER A 425 -14.08 11.83 -2.43
CA SER A 425 -14.57 12.34 -3.71
C SER A 425 -15.89 13.08 -3.51
N PHE A 426 -15.93 14.35 -3.86
CA PHE A 426 -17.13 15.19 -3.81
C PHE A 426 -17.89 15.16 -5.13
N ALA A 427 -19.20 15.46 -5.07
CA ALA A 427 -20.07 15.52 -6.25
C ALA A 427 -19.70 16.65 -7.24
N ASP A 428 -19.00 17.68 -6.77
CA ASP A 428 -18.47 18.77 -7.59
C ASP A 428 -17.19 18.41 -8.37
N GLY A 429 -16.75 17.15 -8.28
CA GLY A 429 -15.58 16.62 -8.98
C GLY A 429 -14.26 16.76 -8.22
N GLN A 430 -14.22 17.48 -7.09
CA GLN A 430 -13.01 17.60 -6.29
C GLN A 430 -12.71 16.29 -5.54
N LYS A 431 -11.44 15.87 -5.56
CA LYS A 431 -10.99 14.63 -4.91
C LYS A 431 -9.73 14.86 -4.08
N SER A 432 -9.60 14.11 -2.99
CA SER A 432 -8.33 14.03 -2.26
C SER A 432 -7.31 13.21 -3.07
N PRO A 433 -6.01 13.33 -2.77
CA PRO A 433 -5.04 12.29 -3.08
C PRO A 433 -5.41 10.96 -2.39
N ARG A 434 -4.67 9.91 -2.73
CA ARG A 434 -4.75 8.62 -2.03
C ARG A 434 -4.31 8.80 -0.58
N LEU A 435 -5.25 8.63 0.35
CA LEU A 435 -4.99 8.66 1.78
C LEU A 435 -4.62 7.26 2.24
N ALA A 436 -3.32 7.03 2.47
CA ALA A 436 -2.82 5.83 3.16
C ALA A 436 -3.09 5.93 4.68
N LEU A 437 -2.83 4.85 5.43
CA LEU A 437 -2.96 4.83 6.89
C LEU A 437 -2.21 6.02 7.53
N GLY A 438 -2.91 6.83 8.32
CA GLY A 438 -2.43 8.04 8.98
C GLY A 438 -2.40 9.29 8.11
N ALA A 439 -2.58 9.18 6.78
CA ALA A 439 -2.56 10.32 5.89
C ALA A 439 -3.81 11.19 6.07
N SER A 440 -3.65 12.50 5.90
CA SER A 440 -4.74 13.46 5.99
C SER A 440 -4.78 14.40 4.80
N TRP A 441 -5.98 14.86 4.45
CA TRP A 441 -6.20 15.88 3.42
C TRP A 441 -7.28 16.85 3.87
N ALA A 442 -7.12 18.13 3.58
CA ALA A 442 -8.03 19.17 4.07
C ALA A 442 -8.65 19.96 2.93
N ARG A 443 -9.90 20.41 3.13
CA ARG A 443 -10.65 21.27 2.21
C ARG A 443 -11.36 22.38 2.96
N THR A 444 -11.26 23.60 2.46
CA THR A 444 -12.02 24.76 2.97
C THR A 444 -13.36 24.90 2.26
N PHE A 445 -14.40 25.24 3.02
CA PHE A 445 -15.77 25.40 2.52
C PHE A 445 -16.27 26.83 2.76
N ASP A 446 -16.18 27.68 1.75
CA ASP A 446 -16.48 29.12 1.87
C ASP A 446 -17.94 29.49 1.62
N GLN A 447 -18.72 28.59 1.01
CA GLN A 447 -20.12 28.87 0.62
C GLN A 447 -21.09 28.03 1.46
N PRO A 448 -22.20 28.60 1.94
CA PRO A 448 -23.26 27.83 2.58
C PRO A 448 -23.85 26.79 1.61
N GLY A 449 -24.17 25.60 2.12
CA GLY A 449 -24.71 24.52 1.29
C GLY A 449 -24.45 23.13 1.84
N GLU A 450 -24.92 22.13 1.09
CA GLU A 450 -24.66 20.72 1.37
C GLU A 450 -23.64 20.15 0.39
N TYR A 451 -22.60 19.50 0.93
CA TYR A 451 -21.51 18.92 0.17
C TYR A 451 -21.48 17.40 0.42
N PRO A 452 -22.20 16.60 -0.37
CA PRO A 452 -22.11 15.16 -0.31
C PRO A 452 -20.78 14.67 -0.88
N TYR A 453 -20.20 13.67 -0.22
CA TYR A 453 -18.96 13.02 -0.65
C TYR A 453 -19.02 11.51 -0.44
N SER A 454 -18.16 10.80 -1.16
CA SER A 454 -18.01 9.34 -1.07
C SER A 454 -16.56 8.93 -1.18
N CYS A 455 -16.23 7.68 -0.85
CA CYS A 455 -14.90 7.15 -1.13
C CYS A 455 -14.84 6.64 -2.58
N ALA A 456 -13.89 7.14 -3.39
CA ALA A 456 -13.77 6.72 -4.79
C ALA A 456 -13.31 5.25 -4.95
N ILE A 457 -12.64 4.69 -3.95
CA ILE A 457 -12.18 3.29 -3.92
C ILE A 457 -13.27 2.38 -3.33
N HIS A 458 -14.05 2.91 -2.38
CA HIS A 458 -15.12 2.20 -1.68
C HIS A 458 -16.44 2.99 -1.79
N PRO A 459 -17.17 2.91 -2.93
CA PRO A 459 -18.31 3.79 -3.21
C PRO A 459 -19.46 3.71 -2.20
N SER A 460 -19.53 2.65 -1.40
CA SER A 460 -20.50 2.51 -0.29
C SER A 460 -20.23 3.46 0.88
N MET A 461 -19.00 3.96 1.02
CA MET A 461 -18.67 4.95 2.03
C MET A 461 -19.20 6.30 1.59
N THR A 462 -20.15 6.86 2.33
CA THR A 462 -20.75 8.17 2.03
C THR A 462 -20.76 9.05 3.28
N GLY A 463 -20.69 10.36 3.05
CA GLY A 463 -20.78 11.37 4.09
C GLY A 463 -21.26 12.70 3.53
N LYS A 464 -21.57 13.65 4.42
CA LYS A 464 -22.07 14.98 4.03
C LYS A 464 -21.50 16.06 4.94
N ILE A 465 -20.96 17.13 4.35
CA ILE A 465 -20.66 18.37 5.07
C ILE A 465 -21.83 19.34 4.87
N VAL A 466 -22.35 19.91 5.96
CA VAL A 466 -23.37 20.96 5.93
C VAL A 466 -22.72 22.26 6.38
N VAL A 467 -22.68 23.25 5.49
CA VAL A 467 -22.09 24.56 5.75
C VAL A 467 -23.22 25.55 6.04
N LYS A 468 -23.21 26.12 7.25
CA LYS A 468 -24.20 27.11 7.72
C LYS A 468 -23.75 28.54 7.49
#